data_AF-A0A660MA77-F1
#
_entry.id   AF-A0A660MA77-F1
#
_cell.length_a   1.000
_cell.length_b   1.000
_cell.length_c   1.000
_cell.angle_alpha   90.00
_cell.angle_beta   90.00
_cell.angle_gamma   90.00
#
_symmetry.space_group_name_H-M   'P 1'
#
loop_
_entity.id
_entity.type
_entity.pdbx_description
1 polymer ?
#
loop_
_entity_poly.entity_id
_entity_poly.type
_entity_poly.pdbx_seq_one_letter_code
_entity_poly.pdbx_strand_id
1 'polypeptide(L)'
;MAASPSRFQQMIAASQELDGAVLSCKKIVDDAEFDRYGVVAGQQLSDGVIKMSNIVEKPGKANAPSDLASVSSYILPGEFFSYLEHAKEHFDGHGEFTVQPIMQRMID
;
A
#
# COMPACT_ATOMS: atom_id res chain seq x y z
N MET A 1 -15.33 -1.47 -17.13
CA MET A 1 -14.26 -1.75 -18.11
C MET A 1 -13.11 -2.40 -17.37
N ALA A 2 -12.54 -3.49 -17.86
CA ALA A 2 -11.33 -4.08 -17.30
C ALA A 2 -10.10 -3.35 -17.86
N ALA A 3 -9.06 -3.16 -17.03
CA ALA A 3 -7.81 -2.55 -17.49
C ALA A 3 -7.09 -3.48 -18.48
N SER A 4 -6.47 -2.89 -19.52
CA SER A 4 -5.59 -3.59 -20.46
C SER A 4 -4.28 -2.79 -20.59
N PRO A 5 -3.11 -3.34 -20.19
CA PRO A 5 -2.92 -4.66 -19.59
C PRO A 5 -3.60 -4.78 -18.20
N SER A 6 -3.76 -6.02 -17.70
CA SER A 6 -4.44 -6.24 -16.41
C SER A 6 -3.67 -5.59 -15.25
N ARG A 7 -4.36 -5.32 -14.13
CA ARG A 7 -3.75 -4.72 -12.94
C ARG A 7 -2.47 -5.45 -12.51
N PHE A 8 -2.52 -6.78 -12.41
CA PHE A 8 -1.35 -7.55 -11.98
C PHE A 8 -0.21 -7.52 -13.00
N GLN A 9 -0.49 -7.48 -14.31
CA GLN A 9 0.57 -7.29 -15.31
C GLN A 9 1.25 -5.93 -15.17
N GLN A 10 0.49 -4.86 -14.91
CA GLN A 10 1.07 -3.54 -14.63
C GLN A 10 1.94 -3.56 -13.36
N MET A 11 1.45 -4.18 -12.29
CA MET A 11 2.18 -4.28 -11.03
C MET A 11 3.45 -5.12 -11.14
N ILE A 12 3.42 -6.23 -11.89
CA ILE A 12 4.60 -7.07 -12.14
C ILE A 12 5.65 -6.28 -12.92
N ALA A 13 5.25 -5.54 -13.97
CA ALA A 13 6.17 -4.71 -14.74
C ALA A 13 6.83 -3.64 -13.86
N ALA A 14 6.05 -2.93 -13.03
CA ALA A 14 6.58 -1.93 -12.11
C ALA A 14 7.54 -2.55 -11.06
N SER A 15 7.20 -3.72 -10.51
CA SER A 15 8.05 -4.42 -9.54
C SER A 15 9.38 -4.87 -10.16
N GLN A 16 9.37 -5.33 -11.42
CA GLN A 16 10.58 -5.71 -12.15
C GLN A 16 11.47 -4.51 -12.51
N GLU A 17 10.86 -3.37 -12.85
CA GLU A 17 11.59 -2.13 -13.19
C GLU A 17 12.23 -1.48 -11.97
N LEU A 18 11.51 -1.46 -10.84
CA LEU A 18 11.89 -0.72 -9.64
C LEU A 18 12.56 -1.59 -8.57
N ASP A 19 12.61 -2.91 -8.78
CA ASP A 19 13.14 -3.91 -7.85
C ASP A 19 12.59 -3.72 -6.43
N GLY A 20 11.26 -3.76 -6.30
CA GLY A 20 10.62 -3.45 -5.03
C GLY A 20 9.17 -3.92 -4.90
N ALA A 21 8.65 -3.74 -3.69
CA ALA A 21 7.25 -3.99 -3.37
C ALA A 21 6.33 -3.01 -4.11
N VAL A 22 5.19 -3.50 -4.59
CA VAL A 22 4.20 -2.70 -5.30
C VAL A 22 2.82 -2.92 -4.70
N LEU A 23 2.10 -1.84 -4.44
CA LEU A 23 0.71 -1.85 -4.00
C LEU A 23 -0.11 -1.07 -5.02
N SER A 24 -1.28 -1.57 -5.39
CA SER A 24 -2.16 -0.80 -6.26
C SER A 24 -2.91 0.24 -5.46
N CYS A 25 -3.00 1.45 -6.01
CA CYS A 25 -3.85 2.51 -5.48
C CYS A 25 -4.88 2.97 -6.52
N LYS A 26 -5.90 3.67 -6.05
CA LYS A 26 -6.84 4.41 -6.89
C LYS A 26 -7.04 5.80 -6.32
N LYS A 27 -7.44 6.74 -7.19
CA LYS A 27 -7.98 8.01 -6.70
C LYS A 27 -9.30 7.77 -5.96
N ILE A 28 -9.44 8.46 -4.85
CA ILE A 28 -10.67 8.56 -4.08
C ILE A 28 -11.61 9.49 -4.84
N VAL A 29 -12.87 9.06 -4.98
CA VAL A 29 -13.91 9.83 -5.67
C VAL A 29 -15.13 10.10 -4.78
N ASP A 30 -15.21 9.40 -3.65
CA ASP A 30 -16.24 9.58 -2.62
C ASP A 30 -15.56 9.76 -1.25
N ASP A 31 -16.00 10.76 -0.49
CA ASP A 31 -15.44 11.10 0.81
C ASP A 31 -15.56 9.96 1.82
N ALA A 32 -16.58 9.10 1.70
CA ALA A 32 -16.73 7.94 2.58
C ALA A 32 -15.59 6.91 2.42
N GLU A 33 -14.81 6.98 1.35
CA GLU A 33 -13.68 6.08 1.12
C GLU A 33 -12.49 6.36 2.04
N PHE A 34 -12.34 7.60 2.52
CA PHE A 34 -11.29 7.97 3.48
C PHE A 34 -11.44 7.29 4.84
N ASP A 35 -12.64 6.84 5.19
CA ASP A 35 -12.93 6.09 6.42
C ASP A 35 -12.86 4.57 6.22
N ARG A 36 -12.59 4.11 4.98
CA ARG A 36 -12.65 2.69 4.58
C ARG A 36 -11.31 2.11 4.18
N TYR A 37 -10.40 2.94 3.68
CA TYR A 37 -9.13 2.49 3.09
C TYR A 37 -7.92 3.13 3.75
N GLY A 38 -6.78 2.47 3.60
CA GLY A 38 -5.48 3.09 3.80
C GLY A 38 -5.21 4.12 2.71
N VAL A 39 -4.79 5.32 3.10
CA VAL A 39 -4.49 6.43 2.19
C VAL A 39 -2.99 6.65 2.13
N VAL A 40 -2.46 6.62 0.92
CA VAL A 40 -1.03 6.59 0.62
C VAL A 40 -0.54 7.96 0.21
N ALA A 41 0.57 8.42 0.78
CA ALA A 41 1.30 9.58 0.28
C ALA A 41 2.69 9.19 -0.24
N GLY A 42 3.24 10.01 -1.10
CA GLY A 42 4.53 9.74 -1.72
C GLY A 42 4.90 10.74 -2.81
N GLN A 43 6.04 10.49 -3.44
CA GLN A 43 6.55 11.27 -4.56
C GLN A 43 6.20 10.59 -5.89
N GLN A 44 5.60 11.33 -6.83
CA GLN A 44 5.41 10.84 -8.19
C GLN A 44 6.78 10.60 -8.84
N LEU A 45 7.00 9.40 -9.39
CA LEU A 45 8.21 9.05 -10.13
C LEU A 45 7.99 9.15 -11.64
N SER A 46 6.86 8.63 -12.12
CA SER A 46 6.43 8.62 -13.52
C SER A 46 4.91 8.47 -13.57
N ASP A 47 4.29 8.57 -14.75
CA ASP A 47 2.83 8.44 -14.85
C ASP A 47 2.33 7.11 -14.26
N GLY A 48 1.35 7.19 -13.35
CA GLY A 48 0.82 6.01 -12.64
C GLY A 48 1.73 5.39 -11.57
N VAL A 49 2.94 5.91 -11.32
CA VAL A 49 3.90 5.35 -10.35
C VAL A 49 4.29 6.39 -9.29
N ILE A 50 4.15 6.00 -8.02
CA ILE A 50 4.46 6.82 -6.86
C ILE A 50 5.39 6.05 -5.93
N LYS A 51 6.51 6.67 -5.54
CA LYS A 51 7.33 6.20 -4.42
C LYS A 51 6.62 6.55 -3.13
N MET A 52 6.00 5.54 -2.51
CA MET A 52 5.28 5.69 -1.25
C MET A 52 6.24 6.13 -0.13
N SER A 53 5.81 7.10 0.67
CA SER A 53 6.50 7.58 1.87
C SER A 53 5.71 7.33 3.15
N ASN A 54 4.39 7.11 3.06
CA ASN A 54 3.54 6.82 4.21
C ASN A 54 2.20 6.20 3.77
N ILE A 55 1.59 5.37 4.62
CA ILE A 55 0.21 4.92 4.51
C ILE A 55 -0.55 5.07 5.84
N VAL A 56 -1.67 5.78 5.83
CA VAL A 56 -2.51 5.99 7.02
C VAL A 56 -3.81 5.21 6.87
N GLU A 57 -4.12 4.31 7.81
CA GLU A 57 -5.36 3.52 7.77
C GLU A 57 -6.56 4.34 8.21
N LYS A 58 -7.58 4.45 7.34
CA LYS A 58 -8.86 5.10 7.63
C LYS A 58 -8.71 6.49 8.27
N PRO A 59 -7.93 7.41 7.66
CA PRO A 59 -7.64 8.71 8.28
C PRO A 59 -8.87 9.61 8.43
N GLY A 60 -9.94 9.33 7.68
CA GLY A 60 -10.99 10.30 7.40
C GLY A 60 -10.47 11.44 6.51
N LYS A 61 -11.37 12.14 5.83
CA LYS A 61 -11.00 13.15 4.82
C LYS A 61 -10.08 14.25 5.35
N ALA A 62 -10.32 14.72 6.58
CA ALA A 62 -9.58 15.84 7.15
C ALA A 62 -8.12 15.51 7.49
N ASN A 63 -7.80 14.25 7.77
CA ASN A 63 -6.44 13.82 8.12
C ASN A 63 -5.76 13.04 6.99
N ALA A 64 -6.41 12.93 5.84
CA ALA A 64 -5.91 12.15 4.72
C ALA A 64 -4.63 12.80 4.14
N PRO A 65 -3.54 12.05 3.97
CA PRO A 65 -2.29 12.59 3.48
C PRO A 65 -2.28 12.81 1.94
N SER A 66 -3.29 12.29 1.24
CA SER A 66 -3.50 12.45 -0.21
C SER A 66 -4.94 12.04 -0.59
N ASP A 67 -5.25 11.94 -1.88
CA ASP A 67 -6.47 11.36 -2.44
C ASP A 67 -6.28 9.93 -2.98
N LEU A 68 -5.22 9.20 -2.56
CA LEU A 68 -4.87 7.89 -3.10
C LEU A 68 -5.16 6.77 -2.10
N ALA A 69 -6.20 5.99 -2.35
CA ALA A 69 -6.54 4.81 -1.56
C ALA A 69 -5.75 3.59 -2.02
N SER A 70 -5.08 2.90 -1.10
CA SER A 70 -4.53 1.57 -1.30
C SER A 70 -5.67 0.55 -1.46
N VAL A 71 -5.59 -0.29 -2.49
CA VAL A 71 -6.64 -1.27 -2.81
C VAL A 71 -6.06 -2.65 -3.04
N SER A 72 -6.40 -3.59 -2.14
CA SER A 72 -6.47 -5.07 -2.24
C SER A 72 -5.44 -5.88 -3.06
N SER A 73 -4.34 -5.31 -3.54
CA SER A 73 -3.39 -6.01 -4.39
C SER A 73 -1.98 -5.56 -4.07
N TYR A 74 -1.10 -6.54 -3.89
CA TYR A 74 0.28 -6.37 -3.49
C TYR A 74 1.17 -7.32 -4.30
N ILE A 75 2.35 -6.85 -4.71
CA ILE A 75 3.51 -7.66 -5.04
C ILE A 75 4.51 -7.41 -3.92
N LEU A 76 4.83 -8.46 -3.16
CA LEU A 76 5.72 -8.36 -2.00
C LEU A 76 6.98 -9.19 -2.28
N PRO A 77 8.18 -8.61 -2.12
CA PRO A 77 9.43 -9.35 -2.24
C PRO A 77 9.58 -10.33 -1.06
N GLY A 78 10.46 -11.32 -1.23
CA GLY A 78 10.68 -12.36 -0.21
C GLY A 78 11.15 -11.82 1.16
N GLU A 79 11.82 -10.66 1.18
CA GLU A 79 12.20 -9.96 2.41
C GLU A 79 10.99 -9.60 3.31
N PHE A 80 9.78 -9.54 2.76
CA PHE A 80 8.55 -9.31 3.53
C PHE A 80 8.38 -10.30 4.69
N PHE A 81 8.84 -11.55 4.52
CA PHE A 81 8.79 -12.53 5.59
C PHE A 81 9.61 -12.08 6.81
N SER A 82 10.80 -11.51 6.61
CA SER A 82 11.59 -10.99 7.74
C SER A 82 10.86 -9.90 8.52
N TYR A 83 10.10 -9.03 7.84
CA TYR A 83 9.24 -8.05 8.51
C TYR A 83 8.06 -8.70 9.24
N LEU A 84 7.46 -9.76 8.68
CA LEU A 84 6.42 -10.55 9.32
C LEU A 84 6.92 -11.24 10.59
N GLU A 85 8.09 -11.89 10.55
CA GLU A 85 8.70 -12.52 11.72
C GLU A 85 8.95 -11.49 12.83
N HIS A 86 9.56 -10.35 12.49
CA HIS A 86 9.78 -9.28 13.46
C HIS A 86 8.46 -8.73 14.05
N ALA A 87 7.43 -8.57 13.22
CA ALA A 87 6.11 -8.15 13.71
C ALA A 87 5.47 -9.19 14.64
N LYS A 88 5.63 -10.48 14.33
CA LYS A 88 5.12 -11.59 15.14
C LYS A 88 5.75 -11.63 16.53
N GLU A 89 7.05 -11.37 16.65
CA GLU A 89 7.75 -11.30 17.96
C GLU A 89 7.20 -10.21 18.87
N HIS A 90 6.66 -9.14 18.29
CA HIS A 90 6.11 -7.99 19.00
C HIS A 90 4.58 -8.03 19.14
N PHE A 91 3.93 -9.08 18.63
CA PHE A 91 2.48 -9.25 18.74
C PHE A 91 2.14 -9.81 20.12
N ASP A 92 1.33 -9.08 20.89
CA ASP A 92 0.94 -9.43 22.26
C ASP A 92 -0.17 -10.49 22.34
N GLY A 93 -0.69 -10.94 21.19
CA GLY A 93 -1.78 -11.91 21.10
C GLY A 93 -3.17 -11.30 21.16
N HIS A 94 -3.29 -9.98 21.27
CA HIS A 94 -4.56 -9.27 21.32
C HIS A 94 -4.87 -8.55 20.01
N GLY A 95 -6.13 -8.58 19.59
CA GLY A 95 -6.57 -7.96 18.33
C GLY A 95 -6.18 -8.78 17.09
N GLU A 96 -6.01 -8.10 15.96
CA GLU A 96 -5.69 -8.73 14.68
C GLU A 96 -4.23 -8.49 14.28
N PHE A 97 -3.55 -9.56 13.84
CA PHE A 97 -2.23 -9.46 13.21
C PHE A 97 -2.41 -9.02 11.75
N THR A 98 -2.13 -7.75 11.46
CA THR A 98 -2.45 -7.12 10.17
C THR A 98 -1.20 -6.75 9.38
N VAL A 99 -1.32 -6.74 8.05
CA VAL A 99 -0.19 -6.48 7.14
C VAL A 99 0.19 -4.99 7.04
N GLN A 100 -0.74 -4.07 7.31
CA GLN A 100 -0.52 -2.63 7.07
C GLN A 100 0.58 -2.03 7.97
N PRO A 101 0.64 -2.30 9.29
CA PRO A 101 1.76 -1.87 10.13
C PRO A 101 3.10 -2.47 9.70
N ILE A 102 3.08 -3.65 9.07
CA ILE A 102 4.27 -4.35 8.59
C ILE A 102 4.76 -3.70 7.29
N MET A 103 3.85 -3.37 6.37
CA MET A 103 4.16 -2.63 5.15
C MET A 103 4.74 -1.24 5.47
N GLN A 104 4.24 -0.57 6.51
CA GLN A 104 4.79 0.72 6.92
C GLN A 104 6.28 0.63 7.29
N ARG A 105 6.72 -0.47 7.91
CA ARG A 105 8.13 -0.71 8.24
C ARG A 105 9.02 -1.01 7.02
N MET A 106 8.44 -1.33 5.87
CA MET A 106 9.19 -1.54 4.63
C MET A 106 9.47 -0.22 3.88
N ILE A 107 8.83 0.88 4.29
CA ILE A 107 8.97 2.20 3.67
C ILE A 107 10.21 2.93 4.21
N ASP A 108 10.59 2.61 5.45
CA ASP A 108 11.74 3.18 6.17
C ASP A 108 13.08 2.65 5.62
#